data_AF-A0A848UU51-F1
#
_entry.id   AF-A0A848UU51-F1
#
_cell.length_a   1.000
_cell.length_b   1.000
_cell.length_c   1.000
_cell.angle_alpha   90.00
_cell.angle_beta   90.00
_cell.angle_gamma   90.00
#
_symmetry.space_group_name_H-M   'P 1'
#
loop_
_entity.id
_entity.type
_entity.pdbx_description
1 polymer ?
#
loop_
_entity_poly.entity_id
_entity_poly.type
_entity_poly.pdbx_seq_one_letter_code
_entity_poly.pdbx_strand_id
1 'polypeptide(L)'
;MKIIHIITLIAFIASLTCIICGLILDIDFAQKLTGFGVLGLFLIVFPLFSYYRWKGKNVKDYMLTKENLDKMKENQKKNKI
;
A
#
# COMPACT_ATOMS: atom_id res chain seq x y z
N MET A 1 8.88 -13.60 3.56
CA MET A 1 8.29 -12.28 3.19
C MET A 1 7.64 -12.26 1.81
N LYS A 2 8.18 -12.97 0.80
CA LYS A 2 7.59 -13.07 -0.55
C LYS A 2 6.11 -13.49 -0.56
N ILE A 3 5.73 -14.42 0.33
CA ILE A 3 4.33 -14.87 0.49
C ILE A 3 3.38 -13.71 0.81
N ILE A 4 3.73 -12.81 1.75
CA ILE A 4 2.84 -11.70 2.15
C ILE A 4 2.63 -10.71 0.98
N HIS A 5 3.66 -10.53 0.14
CA HIS A 5 3.54 -9.70 -1.06
C HIS A 5 2.57 -10.33 -2.05
N ILE A 6 2.66 -11.64 -2.27
CA ILE A 6 1.76 -12.38 -3.16
C ILE A 6 0.32 -12.34 -2.63
N ILE A 7 0.12 -12.56 -1.33
CA ILE A 7 -1.20 -12.49 -0.69
C ILE A 7 -1.82 -11.09 -0.87
N THR A 8 -1.04 -10.03 -0.61
CA THR A 8 -1.54 -8.67 -0.74
C THR A 8 -1.89 -8.34 -2.20
N LEU A 9 -1.09 -8.81 -3.16
CA LEU A 9 -1.37 -8.64 -4.58
C LEU A 9 -2.68 -9.34 -4.99
N ILE A 10 -2.88 -10.59 -4.56
CA ILE A 10 -4.09 -11.35 -4.85
C ILE A 10 -5.32 -10.66 -4.24
N ALA A 11 -5.24 -10.23 -2.98
CA ALA A 11 -6.32 -9.52 -2.30
C ALA A 11 -6.67 -8.19 -2.99
N PHE A 12 -5.65 -7.47 -3.49
CA PHE A 12 -5.84 -6.25 -4.27
C PHE A 12 -6.56 -6.50 -5.59
N ILE A 13 -6.12 -7.51 -6.35
CA ILE A 13 -6.76 -7.90 -7.62
C ILE A 13 -8.21 -8.33 -7.36
N ALA A 14 -8.46 -9.16 -6.36
CA ALA A 14 -9.81 -9.62 -6.02
C ALA A 14 -10.74 -8.44 -5.64
N SER A 15 -10.23 -7.46 -4.88
CA SER A 15 -10.99 -6.26 -4.51
C SER A 15 -11.31 -5.40 -5.73
N LEU A 16 -10.33 -5.22 -6.63
CA LEU A 16 -10.52 -4.52 -7.91
C LEU A 16 -11.55 -5.22 -8.80
N THR A 17 -11.47 -6.53 -8.92
CA THR A 17 -12.43 -7.32 -9.69
C THR A 17 -13.84 -7.17 -9.12
N CYS A 18 -14.02 -7.22 -7.80
CA CYS A 18 -15.33 -6.99 -7.18
C CYS A 18 -15.89 -5.60 -7.50
N ILE A 19 -15.06 -4.56 -7.44
CA ILE A 19 -15.46 -3.18 -7.77
C ILE A 19 -15.84 -3.09 -9.26
N ILE A 20 -15.01 -3.61 -10.16
CA ILE A 20 -15.27 -3.56 -11.60
C ILE A 20 -16.54 -4.34 -11.96
N CYS A 21 -16.69 -5.56 -11.43
CA CYS A 21 -17.90 -6.36 -11.64
C CYS A 21 -19.14 -5.66 -11.08
N GLY A 22 -19.06 -5.05 -9.90
CA GLY A 22 -20.18 -4.33 -9.29
C GLY A 22 -20.54 -2.99 -9.98
N LEU A 23 -19.67 -2.49 -10.86
CA LEU A 23 -19.95 -1.31 -11.69
C LEU A 23 -20.47 -1.65 -13.09
N ILE A 24 -20.12 -2.82 -13.62
CA ILE A 24 -20.48 -3.24 -14.99
C ILE A 24 -21.73 -4.13 -15.01
N LEU A 25 -21.93 -4.99 -14.00
CA LEU A 25 -23.03 -5.93 -13.98
C LEU A 25 -24.31 -5.27 -13.45
N ASP A 26 -25.40 -5.44 -14.19
CA ASP A 26 -26.74 -5.01 -13.79
C ASP A 26 -27.45 -6.13 -13.02
N ILE A 27 -27.06 -6.30 -11.76
CA ILE A 27 -27.56 -7.32 -10.83
C ILE A 27 -28.01 -6.66 -9.53
N ASP A 28 -29.04 -7.18 -8.88
CA ASP A 28 -29.65 -6.59 -7.67
C ASP A 28 -28.66 -6.35 -6.52
N PHE A 29 -27.54 -7.06 -6.50
CA PHE A 29 -26.50 -6.96 -5.47
C PHE A 29 -25.20 -6.28 -5.95
N ALA A 30 -25.21 -5.64 -7.11
CA ALA A 30 -24.05 -4.95 -7.69
C ALA A 30 -23.45 -3.90 -6.72
N GLN A 31 -24.30 -3.07 -6.11
CA GLN A 31 -23.85 -2.06 -5.15
C GLN A 31 -23.23 -2.67 -3.88
N LYS A 32 -23.76 -3.81 -3.42
CA LYS A 32 -23.16 -4.55 -2.29
C LYS A 32 -21.80 -5.11 -2.67
N LEU A 33 -21.65 -5.64 -3.88
CA LEU A 33 -20.37 -6.17 -4.39
C LEU A 33 -19.29 -5.08 -4.45
N THR A 34 -19.64 -3.88 -4.95
CA THR A 34 -18.75 -2.72 -4.93
C THR A 34 -18.38 -2.33 -3.50
N GLY A 35 -19.36 -2.28 -2.59
CA GLY A 35 -19.12 -2.00 -1.17
C GLY A 35 -18.17 -2.99 -0.51
N PHE A 36 -18.34 -4.29 -0.76
CA PHE A 36 -17.43 -5.32 -0.27
C PHE A 36 -16.02 -5.20 -0.86
N GLY A 37 -15.90 -4.88 -2.16
CA GLY A 37 -14.61 -4.62 -2.79
C GLY A 37 -13.88 -3.44 -2.16
N VAL A 38 -14.58 -2.34 -1.88
CA VAL A 38 -14.01 -1.15 -1.21
C VAL A 38 -13.62 -1.47 0.24
N LEU A 39 -14.47 -2.16 0.99
CA LEU A 39 -14.17 -2.57 2.37
C LEU A 39 -12.97 -3.52 2.44
N GLY A 40 -12.89 -4.49 1.53
CA GLY A 40 -11.74 -5.39 1.43
C GLY A 40 -10.45 -4.62 1.12
N LEU A 41 -10.51 -3.64 0.22
CA LEU A 41 -9.37 -2.81 -0.12
C LEU A 41 -8.89 -1.99 1.10
N PHE A 42 -9.82 -1.38 1.84
CA PHE A 42 -9.48 -0.53 2.98
C PHE A 42 -9.08 -1.28 4.24
N LEU A 43 -9.78 -2.34 4.58
CA LEU A 43 -9.58 -3.05 5.85
C LEU A 43 -8.58 -4.19 5.74
N ILE A 44 -8.36 -4.73 4.54
CA ILE A 44 -7.46 -5.88 4.34
C ILE A 44 -6.23 -5.44 3.55
N VAL A 45 -6.41 -4.93 2.33
CA VAL A 45 -5.28 -4.66 1.43
C VAL A 45 -4.35 -3.58 1.99
N PHE A 46 -4.89 -2.43 2.43
CA PHE A 46 -4.06 -1.33 2.94
C PHE A 46 -3.27 -1.68 4.22
N PRO A 47 -3.88 -2.29 5.26
CA PRO A 47 -3.14 -2.69 6.46
C PRO A 47 -2.07 -3.74 6.16
N LEU A 48 -2.41 -4.73 5.32
CA LEU A 48 -1.47 -5.78 4.95
C LEU A 48 -0.29 -5.21 4.15
N PHE A 49 -0.60 -4.32 3.20
CA PHE A 49 0.39 -3.57 2.41
C PHE A 49 1.33 -2.76 3.30
N SER A 50 0.76 -1.96 4.19
CA SER A 50 1.51 -1.09 5.09
C SER A 50 2.41 -1.89 6.00
N TYR A 51 1.90 -2.99 6.56
CA TYR A 51 2.66 -3.87 7.45
C TYR A 51 3.89 -4.46 6.75
N TYR A 52 3.72 -5.09 5.58
CA TYR A 52 4.88 -5.74 4.94
C TYR A 52 5.87 -4.73 4.36
N ARG A 53 5.39 -3.55 3.89
CA ARG A 53 6.24 -2.49 3.32
C ARG A 53 7.12 -1.83 4.38
N TRP A 54 6.61 -1.73 5.60
CA TRP A 54 7.32 -1.10 6.71
C TRP A 54 8.13 -2.09 7.56
N LYS A 55 7.93 -3.40 7.36
CA LYS A 55 8.66 -4.45 8.06
C LYS A 55 10.17 -4.37 7.77
N GLY A 56 10.95 -4.09 8.80
CA GLY A 56 12.42 -3.99 8.74
C GLY A 56 12.96 -2.58 8.46
N LYS A 57 12.10 -1.58 8.36
CA LYS A 57 12.52 -0.17 8.25
C LYS A 57 12.60 0.47 9.62
N ASN A 58 13.70 1.19 9.89
CA ASN A 58 13.81 1.97 11.12
C ASN A 58 13.14 3.33 10.93
N VAL A 59 12.16 3.65 11.77
CA VAL A 59 11.40 4.91 11.70
C VAL A 59 12.32 6.13 11.82
N LYS A 60 13.40 6.01 12.61
CA LYS A 60 14.36 7.09 12.85
C LYS A 60 15.03 7.57 11.55
N ASP A 61 15.26 6.67 10.59
CA ASP A 61 15.90 7.01 9.32
C ASP A 61 14.99 7.85 8.41
N TYR A 62 13.69 7.90 8.71
CA TYR A 62 12.68 8.67 7.96
C TYR A 62 12.23 9.94 8.69
N MET A 63 12.71 10.20 9.90
CA MET A 63 12.38 11.43 10.63
C MET A 63 13.18 12.61 10.10
N LEU A 64 12.53 13.77 9.99
CA LEU A 64 13.15 15.04 9.61
C LEU A 64 13.92 15.67 10.79
N THR A 65 14.86 14.93 11.35
CA THR A 65 15.78 15.43 12.38
C THR A 65 16.89 16.26 11.72
N LYS A 66 17.50 17.17 12.49
CA LYS A 66 18.65 17.95 12.00
C LYS A 66 19.75 17.04 11.46
N GLU A 67 20.07 15.96 12.17
CA GLU A 67 21.10 15.00 11.77
C GLU A 67 20.78 14.32 10.44
N ASN A 68 19.53 13.89 10.22
CA ASN A 68 19.14 13.29 8.94
C ASN A 68 19.12 14.31 7.79
N LEU A 69 18.68 15.55 8.06
CA LEU A 69 18.70 16.64 7.09
C LEU A 69 20.12 17.02 6.68
N ASP A 70 21.06 17.04 7.63
CA ASP A 70 22.46 17.36 7.35
C ASP A 70 23.15 16.21 6.59
N LYS A 71 22.88 14.95 6.95
CA LYS A 71 23.28 13.77 6.15
C LYS A 71 22.77 13.84 4.71
N MET A 72 21.52 14.28 4.49
CA MET A 72 20.97 14.47 3.14
C MET A 72 21.73 15.55 2.36
N LYS A 73 22.02 16.70 2.99
CA LYS A 73 22.78 17.79 2.34
C LYS A 73 24.22 17.38 2.00
N GLU A 74 24.89 16.65 2.88
CA GLU A 74 26.25 16.14 2.65
C GLU A 74 26.28 15.14 1.48
N ASN A 75 25.33 14.20 1.45
CA ASN A 75 25.18 13.28 0.32
C ASN A 75 24.93 14.00 -1.01
N GLN A 76 24.15 15.09 -1.00
CA GLN A 76 23.91 15.91 -2.20
C GLN A 76 25.17 16.67 -2.65
N LYS A 77 25.99 17.17 -1.71
CA LYS A 77 27.28 17.81 -2.04
C LYS A 77 28.29 16.80 -2.61
N LYS A 78 28.36 15.60 -2.03
CA LYS A 78 29.28 14.54 -2.48
C LYS A 78 28.95 14.00 -3.87
N ASN A 79 27.67 13.91 -4.23
CA ASN A 79 27.22 13.45 -5.55
C ASN A 79 27.27 14.53 -6.65
N LYS A 80 27.59 15.78 -6.32
CA LYS A 80 27.80 16.87 -7.28
C LYS A 80 29.28 17.06 -7.67
N ILE A 81 30.18 16.26 -7.10
CA ILE A 81 31.61 16.17 -7.43
C ILE A 81 31.80 14.86 -8.20
#